data_AF-A0A834INU2-F1
#
_entry.id   AF-A0A834INU2-F1
#
_cell.length_a   1.000
_cell.length_b   1.000
_cell.length_c   1.000
_cell.angle_alpha   90.00
_cell.angle_beta   90.00
_cell.angle_gamma   90.00
#
_symmetry.space_group_name_H-M   'P 1'
#
loop_
_entity.id
_entity.type
_entity.pdbx_description
1 polymer ?
#
loop_
_entity_poly.entity_id
_entity_poly.type
_entity_poly.pdbx_seq_one_letter_code
_entity_poly.pdbx_strand_id
1 'polypeptide(L)'
;MGTQLEKQYSTSFSGHNINDNFNRLRGTFIQLRNECSNFLLEELFIDLDQHFEKLFNSQWLSSMDTIDTIHATLEDYFHDYNQLIDSNYKFIADQAKNMVAKRYLIAMLSKKVSFKISEDYTAAANKIVKESNRLNNLFDILSRSLNKEDEDPFEAILMLSEVVKSDEDMLSFELHRVVEKYPDITEDHLYRLLSLRGDLSRSDIKDKVAHVDRPKVSHKSSIFKSLVFPKLVNINLNF
;
A
#
# COMPACT_ATOMS: atom_id res chain seq x y z
N MET A 1 24.35 -15.16 -8.84
CA MET A 1 25.58 -15.38 -8.04
C MET A 1 25.55 -16.66 -7.19
N GLY A 2 24.45 -17.04 -6.54
CA GLY A 2 24.42 -18.23 -5.65
C GLY A 2 24.70 -19.58 -6.32
N THR A 3 24.21 -19.79 -7.54
CA THR A 3 24.32 -21.08 -8.26
C THR A 3 25.73 -21.37 -8.80
N GLN A 4 26.55 -20.34 -9.03
CA GLN A 4 27.94 -20.50 -9.47
C GLN A 4 28.89 -20.85 -8.32
N LEU A 5 28.66 -20.27 -7.14
CA LEU A 5 29.43 -20.58 -5.93
C LEU A 5 29.16 -22.01 -5.45
N GLU A 6 27.91 -22.46 -5.49
CA GLU A 6 27.53 -23.82 -5.07
C GLU A 6 28.22 -24.92 -5.89
N LYS A 7 28.38 -24.72 -7.22
CA LYS A 7 29.10 -25.64 -8.09
C LYS A 7 30.60 -25.70 -7.83
N GLN A 8 31.21 -24.59 -7.38
CA GLN A 8 32.66 -24.47 -7.28
C GLN A 8 33.23 -25.10 -5.98
N TYR A 9 32.42 -25.22 -4.92
CA TYR A 9 32.88 -25.69 -3.61
C TYR A 9 32.27 -27.04 -3.16
N SER A 10 31.43 -27.68 -3.97
CA SER A 10 30.73 -28.93 -3.59
C SER A 10 31.54 -30.22 -3.79
N THR A 11 32.73 -30.17 -4.36
CA THR A 11 33.57 -31.37 -4.53
C THR A 11 34.48 -31.55 -3.32
N SER A 12 34.13 -32.56 -2.52
CA SER A 12 34.99 -33.26 -1.55
C SER A 12 34.87 -32.84 -0.09
N PHE A 13 33.69 -32.85 0.54
CA PHE A 13 33.52 -33.11 1.99
C PHE A 13 32.02 -33.36 2.27
N SER A 14 31.72 -34.22 3.25
CA SER A 14 30.39 -34.69 3.69
C SER A 14 29.22 -33.76 3.36
N GLY A 15 28.53 -34.03 2.25
CA GLY A 15 27.68 -33.07 1.52
C GLY A 15 26.47 -32.48 2.25
N HIS A 16 26.11 -32.98 3.44
CA HIS A 16 25.02 -32.41 4.23
C HIS A 16 25.45 -31.14 4.99
N ASN A 17 26.64 -31.15 5.60
CA ASN A 17 27.11 -30.05 6.46
C ASN A 17 27.49 -28.79 5.64
N ILE A 18 28.06 -28.96 4.45
CA ILE A 18 28.44 -27.83 3.57
C ILE A 18 27.19 -27.12 3.03
N ASN A 19 26.18 -27.87 2.59
CA ASN A 19 24.95 -27.28 2.07
C ASN A 19 24.22 -26.50 3.17
N ASP A 20 24.14 -27.05 4.39
CA ASP A 20 23.55 -26.35 5.54
C ASP A 20 24.30 -25.06 5.89
N ASN A 21 25.63 -25.10 5.90
CA ASN A 21 26.44 -23.90 6.15
C ASN A 21 26.29 -22.85 5.06
N PHE A 22 26.23 -23.26 3.79
CA PHE A 22 26.00 -22.35 2.66
C PHE A 22 24.60 -21.71 2.73
N ASN A 23 23.57 -22.50 3.07
CA ASN A 23 22.21 -21.98 3.25
C ASN A 23 22.13 -20.98 4.42
N ARG A 24 22.84 -21.24 5.53
CA ARG A 24 22.95 -20.30 6.66
C ARG A 24 23.66 -19.01 6.27
N LEU A 25 24.78 -19.11 5.55
CA LEU A 25 25.52 -17.94 5.06
C LEU A 25 24.65 -17.11 4.10
N ARG A 26 23.96 -17.76 3.15
CA ARG A 26 23.01 -17.11 2.26
C ARG A 26 21.89 -16.42 3.03
N GLY A 27 21.32 -17.08 4.03
CA GLY A 27 20.29 -16.51 4.91
C GLY A 27 20.80 -15.25 5.61
N THR A 28 22.03 -15.26 6.11
CA THR A 28 22.68 -14.11 6.75
C THR A 28 22.81 -12.93 5.79
N PHE A 29 23.26 -13.15 4.56
CA PHE A 29 23.35 -12.08 3.55
C PHE A 29 21.98 -11.54 3.12
N ILE A 30 20.95 -12.38 3.05
CA ILE A 30 19.57 -11.95 2.77
C ILE A 30 19.04 -11.08 3.90
N GLN A 31 19.25 -11.50 5.15
CA GLN A 31 18.85 -10.71 6.31
C GLN A 31 19.56 -9.35 6.34
N LEU A 32 20.88 -9.35 6.13
CA LEU A 32 21.66 -8.11 6.05
C LEU A 32 21.16 -7.19 4.94
N ARG A 33 20.87 -7.74 3.74
CA ARG A 33 20.26 -6.96 2.65
C ARG A 33 18.95 -6.32 3.10
N ASN A 34 18.05 -7.11 3.71
CA ASN A 34 16.75 -6.62 4.14
C ASN A 34 16.88 -5.51 5.20
N GLU A 35 17.80 -5.66 6.17
CA GLU A 35 18.07 -4.64 7.18
C GLU A 35 18.65 -3.36 6.55
N CYS A 36 19.63 -3.47 5.65
CA CYS A 36 20.16 -2.31 4.93
C CYS A 36 19.09 -1.62 4.06
N SER A 37 18.22 -2.40 3.41
CA SER A 37 17.09 -1.85 2.65
C SER A 37 16.13 -1.05 3.54
N ASN A 38 15.88 -1.50 4.78
CA ASN A 38 15.06 -0.75 5.72
C ASN A 38 15.69 0.60 6.05
N PHE A 39 16.99 0.68 6.35
CA PHE A 39 17.65 1.96 6.64
C PHE A 39 17.59 2.96 5.48
N LEU A 40 17.78 2.49 4.24
CA LEU A 40 17.66 3.35 3.06
C LEU A 40 16.22 3.89 2.89
N LEU A 41 15.23 3.02 3.08
CA LEU A 41 13.83 3.42 2.96
C LEU A 41 13.38 4.29 4.13
N GLU A 42 13.88 4.07 5.35
CA GLU A 42 13.60 4.91 6.51
C GLU A 42 13.97 6.37 6.24
N GLU A 43 15.18 6.64 5.72
CA GLU A 43 15.61 8.00 5.37
C GLU A 43 14.69 8.63 4.32
N LEU A 44 14.41 7.91 3.23
CA LEU A 44 13.46 8.35 2.20
C LEU A 44 12.09 8.71 2.80
N PHE A 45 11.59 7.91 3.75
CA PHE A 45 10.27 8.15 4.30
C PHE A 45 10.24 9.21 5.40
N ILE A 46 11.35 9.55 6.03
CA ILE A 46 11.45 10.75 6.88
C ILE A 46 11.08 11.99 6.06
N ASP A 47 11.55 12.08 4.81
CA ASP A 47 11.23 13.21 3.93
C ASP A 47 9.80 13.15 3.39
N LEU A 48 9.28 11.95 3.09
CA LEU A 48 7.96 11.76 2.48
C LEU A 48 6.77 11.83 3.45
N ASP A 49 6.93 11.44 4.71
CA ASP A 49 5.81 11.23 5.64
C ASP A 49 4.96 12.51 5.84
N GLN A 50 5.62 13.67 5.96
CA GLN A 50 4.94 14.97 6.04
C GLN A 50 4.06 15.30 4.81
N HIS A 51 4.36 14.73 3.65
CA HIS A 51 3.58 14.93 2.43
C HIS A 51 2.38 14.00 2.38
N PHE A 52 2.52 12.74 2.82
CA PHE A 52 1.38 11.85 2.98
C PHE A 52 0.35 12.38 3.99
N GLU A 53 0.80 13.05 5.06
CA GLU A 53 -0.08 13.71 6.02
C GLU A 53 -0.91 14.86 5.40
N LYS A 54 -0.43 15.48 4.32
CA LYS A 54 -1.15 16.56 3.60
C LYS A 54 -2.19 16.02 2.62
N LEU A 55 -2.14 14.75 2.25
CA LEU A 55 -3.18 14.15 1.39
C LEU A 55 -4.52 14.15 2.09
N PHE A 56 -5.62 14.21 1.32
CA PHE A 56 -7.00 14.15 1.82
C PHE A 56 -7.36 15.25 2.85
N ASN A 57 -6.64 16.37 2.89
CA ASN A 57 -7.03 17.56 3.63
C ASN A 57 -8.01 18.43 2.79
N SER A 58 -8.51 19.53 3.36
CA SER A 58 -9.47 20.41 2.65
C SER A 58 -8.91 21.07 1.39
N GLN A 59 -7.58 21.20 1.28
CA GLN A 59 -6.90 21.83 0.14
C GLN A 59 -6.47 20.80 -0.92
N TRP A 60 -6.37 19.51 -0.55
CA TRP A 60 -5.90 18.42 -1.40
C TRP A 60 -6.68 18.33 -2.71
N LEU A 61 -8.01 18.44 -2.68
CA LEU A 61 -8.84 18.39 -3.88
C LEU A 61 -8.42 19.39 -4.97
N SER A 62 -7.89 20.55 -4.57
CA SER A 62 -7.57 21.65 -5.48
C SER A 62 -6.16 21.63 -6.08
N SER A 63 -5.25 20.75 -5.61
CA SER A 63 -3.83 20.79 -6.01
C SER A 63 -3.21 19.41 -6.17
N MET A 64 -2.33 19.24 -7.16
CA MET A 64 -1.49 18.05 -7.35
C MET A 64 -0.09 18.20 -6.70
N ASP A 65 0.24 19.35 -6.12
CA ASP A 65 1.60 19.69 -5.69
C ASP A 65 2.14 18.69 -4.66
N THR A 66 1.27 18.19 -3.78
CA THR A 66 1.68 17.21 -2.75
C THR A 66 2.08 15.88 -3.38
N ILE A 67 1.31 15.38 -4.34
CA ILE A 67 1.64 14.11 -5.03
C ILE A 67 2.85 14.28 -5.95
N ASP A 68 3.00 15.45 -6.55
CA ASP A 68 4.13 15.77 -7.43
C ASP A 68 5.42 15.88 -6.63
N THR A 69 5.36 16.43 -5.41
CA THR A 69 6.50 16.43 -4.48
C THR A 69 6.87 15.02 -4.07
N ILE A 70 5.90 14.17 -3.68
CA ILE A 70 6.17 12.76 -3.35
C ILE A 70 6.83 12.05 -4.54
N HIS A 71 6.30 12.25 -5.75
CA HIS A 71 6.86 11.65 -6.97
C HIS A 71 8.30 12.11 -7.23
N ALA A 72 8.57 13.42 -7.16
CA ALA A 72 9.91 13.96 -7.40
C ALA A 72 10.92 13.46 -6.35
N THR A 73 10.57 13.49 -5.07
CA THR A 73 11.42 12.96 -4.00
C THR A 73 11.71 11.47 -4.20
N LEU A 74 10.71 10.66 -4.56
CA LEU A 74 10.95 9.24 -4.89
C LEU A 74 11.92 9.10 -6.07
N GLU A 75 11.72 9.86 -7.13
CA GLU A 75 12.60 9.84 -8.32
C GLU A 75 14.05 10.21 -7.98
N ASP A 76 14.26 11.25 -7.17
CA ASP A 76 15.58 11.72 -6.75
C ASP A 76 16.31 10.65 -5.93
N TYR A 77 15.67 10.06 -4.92
CA TYR A 77 16.27 8.98 -4.13
C TYR A 77 16.59 7.73 -4.96
N PHE A 78 15.69 7.34 -5.87
CA PHE A 78 15.93 6.19 -6.73
C PHE A 78 16.97 6.46 -7.82
N HIS A 79 17.26 7.73 -8.13
CA HIS A 79 18.41 8.09 -8.94
C HIS A 79 19.72 7.70 -8.23
N ASP A 80 19.84 8.00 -6.95
CA ASP A 80 21.02 7.65 -6.13
C ASP A 80 21.14 6.13 -5.93
N TYR A 81 20.01 5.43 -5.82
CA TYR A 81 19.99 3.97 -5.68
C TYR A 81 20.45 3.21 -6.93
N ASN A 82 20.62 3.87 -8.08
CA ASN A 82 21.11 3.22 -9.31
C ASN A 82 22.50 2.58 -9.17
N GLN A 83 23.25 2.89 -8.11
CA GLN A 83 24.54 2.23 -7.82
C GLN A 83 24.39 0.83 -7.23
N LEU A 84 23.18 0.44 -6.81
CA LEU A 84 22.90 -0.90 -6.32
C LEU A 84 22.90 -1.91 -7.46
N ILE A 85 23.30 -3.15 -7.16
CA ILE A 85 23.10 -4.26 -8.09
C ILE A 85 21.61 -4.47 -8.37
N ASP A 86 21.27 -4.87 -9.61
CA ASP A 86 19.88 -4.94 -10.09
C ASP A 86 18.93 -5.71 -9.16
N SER A 87 19.38 -6.81 -8.57
CA SER A 87 18.55 -7.61 -7.65
C SER A 87 18.21 -6.87 -6.36
N ASN A 88 19.13 -6.04 -5.85
CA ASN A 88 18.90 -5.24 -4.65
C ASN A 88 18.09 -3.98 -4.99
N TYR A 89 18.37 -3.36 -6.14
CA TYR A 89 17.57 -2.24 -6.64
C TYR A 89 16.10 -2.62 -6.77
N LYS A 90 15.81 -3.73 -7.47
CA LYS A 90 14.43 -4.24 -7.64
C LYS A 90 13.77 -4.55 -6.31
N PHE A 91 14.50 -5.22 -5.42
CA PHE A 91 14.00 -5.51 -4.08
C PHE A 91 13.60 -4.22 -3.33
N ILE A 92 14.44 -3.18 -3.35
CA ILE A 92 14.13 -1.89 -2.71
C ILE A 92 12.96 -1.19 -3.40
N ALA A 93 12.88 -1.22 -4.74
CA ALA A 93 11.77 -0.67 -5.50
C ALA A 93 10.43 -1.30 -5.09
N ASP A 94 10.39 -2.63 -4.97
CA ASP A 94 9.18 -3.34 -4.55
C ASP A 94 8.80 -3.04 -3.09
N GLN A 95 9.77 -2.95 -2.18
CA GLN A 95 9.51 -2.55 -0.80
C GLN A 95 8.98 -1.11 -0.72
N ALA A 96 9.60 -0.17 -1.43
CA ALA A 96 9.16 1.22 -1.51
C ALA A 96 7.73 1.33 -2.10
N LYS A 97 7.43 0.59 -3.18
CA LYS A 97 6.11 0.54 -3.79
C LYS A 97 5.03 0.14 -2.78
N ASN A 98 5.27 -0.93 -2.02
CA ASN A 98 4.38 -1.38 -0.95
C ASN A 98 4.23 -0.33 0.16
N MET A 99 5.34 0.28 0.59
CA MET A 99 5.36 1.30 1.63
C MET A 99 4.65 2.60 1.24
N VAL A 100 4.74 3.01 -0.03
CA VAL A 100 4.02 4.17 -0.59
C VAL A 100 2.52 3.89 -0.63
N ALA A 101 2.11 2.75 -1.20
CA ALA A 101 0.71 2.36 -1.24
C ALA A 101 0.10 2.27 0.16
N LYS A 102 0.86 1.73 1.12
CA LYS A 102 0.47 1.67 2.54
C LYS A 102 0.23 3.06 3.12
N ARG A 103 1.14 4.01 2.92
CA ARG A 103 0.99 5.39 3.42
C ARG A 103 -0.16 6.13 2.77
N TYR A 104 -0.38 5.90 1.47
CA TYR A 104 -1.53 6.44 0.76
C TYR A 104 -2.86 5.91 1.34
N LEU A 105 -2.97 4.59 1.57
CA LEU A 105 -4.13 3.98 2.22
C LEU A 105 -4.33 4.48 3.66
N ILE A 106 -3.25 4.61 4.43
CA ILE A 106 -3.32 5.18 5.78
C ILE A 106 -3.84 6.61 5.70
N ALA A 107 -3.32 7.44 4.80
CA ALA A 107 -3.79 8.81 4.61
C ALA A 107 -5.28 8.83 4.24
N MET A 108 -5.70 8.04 3.24
CA MET A 108 -7.08 7.91 2.78
C MET A 108 -8.05 7.53 3.91
N LEU A 109 -7.69 6.52 4.72
CA LEU A 109 -8.56 5.94 5.75
C LEU A 109 -8.40 6.62 7.14
N SER A 110 -7.46 7.56 7.30
CA SER A 110 -7.27 8.28 8.57
C SER A 110 -8.03 9.59 8.64
N LYS A 111 -8.52 10.12 7.51
CA LYS A 111 -9.09 11.47 7.50
C LYS A 111 -10.51 11.55 8.05
N LYS A 112 -10.77 12.74 8.59
CA LYS A 112 -12.06 13.17 9.14
C LYS A 112 -12.81 14.14 8.22
N VAL A 113 -12.20 14.51 7.09
CA VAL A 113 -12.83 15.35 6.07
C VAL A 113 -13.77 14.44 5.29
N SER A 114 -14.98 14.92 5.04
CA SER A 114 -16.05 14.13 4.42
C SER A 114 -16.54 14.85 3.17
N PHE A 115 -16.65 14.13 2.05
CA PHE A 115 -17.03 14.68 0.75
C PHE A 115 -18.55 14.70 0.57
N LYS A 116 -19.23 15.58 1.32
CA LYS A 116 -20.69 15.53 1.58
C LYS A 116 -21.62 15.50 0.36
N ILE A 117 -21.16 15.93 -0.82
CA ILE A 117 -21.97 15.99 -2.04
C ILE A 117 -21.36 15.14 -3.15
N SER A 118 -22.22 14.68 -4.07
CA SER A 118 -21.84 13.75 -5.14
C SER A 118 -20.70 14.19 -6.02
N GLU A 119 -20.68 15.48 -6.34
CA GLU A 119 -19.63 16.10 -7.13
C GLU A 119 -18.26 16.00 -6.41
N ASP A 120 -18.23 16.21 -5.09
CA ASP A 120 -17.01 16.20 -4.29
C ASP A 120 -16.42 14.79 -4.15
N TYR A 121 -17.23 13.78 -3.79
CA TYR A 121 -16.71 12.42 -3.63
C TYR A 121 -16.31 11.80 -4.97
N THR A 122 -16.98 12.18 -6.06
CA THR A 122 -16.62 11.76 -7.42
C THR A 122 -15.30 12.41 -7.86
N ALA A 123 -15.15 13.71 -7.62
CA ALA A 123 -13.89 14.42 -7.88
C ALA A 123 -12.73 13.84 -7.04
N ALA A 124 -12.98 13.54 -5.77
CA ALA A 124 -12.03 12.88 -4.90
C ALA A 124 -11.60 11.52 -5.45
N ALA A 125 -12.54 10.65 -5.81
CA ALA A 125 -12.24 9.33 -6.38
C ALA A 125 -11.42 9.42 -7.67
N ASN A 126 -11.81 10.31 -8.61
CA ASN A 126 -11.06 10.52 -9.84
C ASN A 126 -9.62 11.00 -9.57
N LYS A 127 -9.45 11.86 -8.56
CA LYS A 127 -8.14 12.32 -8.12
C LYS A 127 -7.33 11.18 -7.50
N ILE A 128 -7.93 10.34 -6.65
CA ILE A 128 -7.29 9.13 -6.09
C ILE A 128 -6.73 8.25 -7.20
N VAL A 129 -7.52 7.97 -8.23
CA VAL A 129 -7.10 7.16 -9.39
C VAL A 129 -5.92 7.81 -10.09
N LYS A 130 -5.99 9.13 -10.36
CA LYS A 130 -4.92 9.86 -11.03
C LYS A 130 -3.60 9.83 -10.24
N GLU A 131 -3.66 10.10 -8.93
CA GLU A 131 -2.49 10.07 -8.04
C GLU A 131 -1.90 8.67 -7.92
N SER A 132 -2.76 7.65 -7.76
CA SER A 132 -2.35 6.25 -7.66
C SER A 132 -1.66 5.78 -8.94
N ASN A 133 -2.23 6.08 -10.11
CA ASN A 133 -1.63 5.72 -11.39
C ASN A 133 -0.29 6.45 -11.61
N ARG A 134 -0.19 7.71 -11.19
CA ARG A 134 1.06 8.47 -11.27
C ARG A 134 2.19 7.82 -10.47
N LEU A 135 1.92 7.45 -9.21
CA LEU A 135 2.89 6.76 -8.39
C LEU A 135 3.19 5.34 -8.89
N ASN A 136 2.17 4.60 -9.34
CA ASN A 136 2.36 3.25 -9.85
C ASN A 136 3.23 3.24 -11.11
N ASN A 137 2.97 4.16 -12.04
CA ASN A 137 3.76 4.31 -13.26
C ASN A 137 5.23 4.66 -12.96
N LEU A 138 5.50 5.47 -11.92
CA LEU A 138 6.87 5.72 -11.48
C LEU A 138 7.56 4.42 -11.10
N PHE A 139 6.94 3.57 -10.27
CA PHE A 139 7.53 2.29 -9.89
C PHE A 139 7.64 1.29 -11.06
N ASP A 140 6.73 1.32 -12.02
CA ASP A 140 6.84 0.51 -13.24
C ASP A 140 8.08 0.93 -14.08
N ILE A 141 8.39 2.23 -14.13
CA ILE A 141 9.62 2.75 -14.76
C ILE A 141 10.87 2.36 -13.96
N LEU A 142 10.84 2.59 -12.64
CA LEU A 142 11.99 2.36 -11.76
C LEU A 142 12.35 0.86 -11.70
N SER A 143 11.38 -0.02 -11.47
CA SER A 143 11.62 -1.47 -11.29
C SER A 143 12.18 -2.16 -12.55
N ARG A 144 12.11 -1.51 -13.73
CA ARG A 144 12.48 -2.07 -15.04
C ARG A 144 11.89 -3.46 -15.26
N SER A 145 10.76 -3.74 -14.62
CA SER A 145 10.12 -5.05 -14.55
C SER A 145 8.72 -4.93 -15.14
N LEU A 146 8.45 -5.70 -16.19
CA LEU A 146 7.12 -5.83 -16.77
C LEU A 146 6.33 -7.02 -16.16
N ASN A 147 6.99 -7.80 -15.30
CA ASN A 147 6.42 -9.02 -14.74
C ASN A 147 5.79 -8.74 -13.39
N LYS A 148 4.46 -8.58 -13.38
CA LYS A 148 3.63 -8.52 -12.17
C LYS A 148 3.38 -9.95 -11.66
N GLU A 149 4.38 -10.57 -11.06
CA GLU A 149 4.20 -11.89 -10.42
C GLU A 149 3.40 -11.77 -9.11
N ASP A 150 3.53 -10.63 -8.42
CA ASP A 150 2.81 -10.29 -7.20
C ASP A 150 1.64 -9.33 -7.43
N GLU A 151 0.72 -9.33 -6.47
CA GLU A 151 -0.44 -8.43 -6.45
C GLU A 151 0.01 -6.98 -6.29
N ASP A 152 -0.45 -6.11 -7.19
CA ASP A 152 -0.07 -4.70 -7.21
C ASP A 152 -0.72 -3.97 -6.03
N PRO A 153 0.06 -3.41 -5.08
CA PRO A 153 -0.51 -2.80 -3.88
C PRO A 153 -1.36 -1.55 -4.18
N PHE A 154 -1.20 -0.91 -5.34
CA PHE A 154 -2.05 0.19 -5.78
C PHE A 154 -3.45 -0.25 -6.18
N GLU A 155 -3.65 -1.53 -6.51
CA GLU A 155 -4.96 -2.04 -6.91
C GLU A 155 -6.00 -1.92 -5.78
N ALA A 156 -5.56 -2.07 -4.52
CA ALA A 156 -6.39 -1.80 -3.35
C ALA A 156 -6.93 -0.37 -3.37
N ILE A 157 -6.06 0.62 -3.61
CA ILE A 157 -6.44 2.03 -3.64
C ILE A 157 -7.45 2.30 -4.76
N LEU A 158 -7.24 1.71 -5.95
CA LEU A 158 -8.17 1.84 -7.07
C LEU A 158 -9.55 1.25 -6.74
N MET A 159 -9.61 0.05 -6.14
CA MET A 159 -10.89 -0.53 -5.73
C MET A 159 -11.59 0.28 -4.65
N LEU A 160 -10.86 0.84 -3.68
CA LEU A 160 -11.46 1.72 -2.68
C LEU A 160 -12.02 3.00 -3.33
N SER A 161 -11.39 3.52 -4.40
CA SER A 161 -11.90 4.68 -5.13
C SER A 161 -13.22 4.40 -5.87
N GLU A 162 -13.44 3.15 -6.33
CA GLU A 162 -14.72 2.74 -6.92
C GLU A 162 -15.84 2.78 -5.87
N VAL A 163 -15.57 2.31 -4.65
CA VAL A 163 -16.52 2.43 -3.52
C VAL A 163 -16.85 3.89 -3.22
N VAL A 164 -15.85 4.78 -3.23
CA VAL A 164 -16.04 6.21 -2.94
C VAL A 164 -16.93 6.89 -3.98
N LYS A 165 -16.82 6.55 -5.27
CA LYS A 165 -17.64 7.18 -6.33
C LYS A 165 -18.96 6.47 -6.63
N SER A 166 -19.20 5.31 -6.03
CA SER A 166 -20.42 4.54 -6.26
C SER A 166 -21.66 5.30 -5.81
N ASP A 167 -22.74 5.20 -6.58
CA ASP A 167 -24.07 5.63 -6.14
C ASP A 167 -24.64 4.66 -5.09
N GLU A 168 -25.85 4.94 -4.60
CA GLU A 168 -26.48 4.12 -3.56
C GLU A 168 -26.71 2.67 -3.99
N ASP A 169 -27.10 2.47 -5.25
CA ASP A 169 -27.43 1.17 -5.83
C ASP A 169 -26.19 0.29 -6.04
N MET A 170 -25.05 0.88 -6.44
CA MET A 170 -23.79 0.16 -6.67
C MET A 170 -22.92 0.04 -5.43
N LEU A 171 -23.14 0.84 -4.39
CA LEU A 171 -22.28 0.85 -3.21
C LEU A 171 -22.16 -0.53 -2.55
N SER A 172 -23.28 -1.25 -2.41
CA SER A 172 -23.27 -2.59 -1.84
C SER A 172 -22.46 -3.55 -2.69
N PHE A 173 -22.57 -3.47 -4.02
CA PHE A 173 -21.82 -4.30 -4.95
C PHE A 173 -20.31 -4.07 -4.84
N GLU A 174 -19.85 -2.81 -4.86
CA GLU A 174 -18.41 -2.51 -4.75
C GLU A 174 -17.84 -2.88 -3.37
N LEU A 175 -18.61 -2.75 -2.29
CA LEU A 175 -18.20 -3.22 -0.96
C LEU A 175 -17.98 -4.75 -0.95
N HIS A 176 -18.88 -5.52 -1.56
CA HIS A 176 -18.72 -6.97 -1.67
C HIS A 176 -17.49 -7.32 -2.52
N ARG A 177 -17.28 -6.63 -3.64
CA ARG A 177 -16.10 -6.83 -4.50
C ARG A 177 -14.79 -6.58 -3.75
N VAL A 178 -14.72 -5.54 -2.92
CA VAL A 178 -13.55 -5.24 -2.08
C VAL A 178 -13.33 -6.34 -1.03
N VAL A 179 -14.37 -6.79 -0.33
CA VAL A 179 -14.25 -7.82 0.72
C VAL A 179 -13.95 -9.20 0.16
N GLU A 180 -14.48 -9.53 -1.03
CA GLU A 180 -14.17 -10.77 -1.73
C GLU A 180 -12.70 -10.82 -2.12
N LYS A 181 -12.15 -9.72 -2.65
CA LYS A 181 -10.74 -9.64 -3.03
C LYS A 181 -9.80 -9.52 -1.82
N TYR A 182 -10.20 -8.79 -0.78
CA TYR A 182 -9.40 -8.57 0.42
C TYR A 182 -10.14 -9.04 1.68
N PRO A 183 -10.22 -10.36 1.94
CA PRO A 183 -10.93 -10.88 3.10
C PRO A 183 -10.41 -10.40 4.47
N ASP A 184 -9.16 -9.96 4.53
CA ASP A 184 -8.52 -9.42 5.73
C ASP A 184 -8.78 -7.92 5.95
N ILE A 185 -9.58 -7.27 5.09
CA ILE A 185 -10.09 -5.92 5.34
C ILE A 185 -11.05 -5.94 6.55
N THR A 186 -10.74 -5.13 7.57
CA THR A 186 -11.52 -5.09 8.80
C THR A 186 -12.76 -4.22 8.64
N GLU A 187 -13.75 -4.39 9.53
CA GLU A 187 -14.87 -3.45 9.60
C GLU A 187 -14.41 -2.02 9.84
N ASP A 188 -13.38 -1.78 10.67
CA ASP A 188 -12.80 -0.46 10.92
C ASP A 188 -12.32 0.21 9.62
N HIS A 189 -11.69 -0.56 8.71
CA HIS A 189 -11.31 -0.05 7.39
C HIS A 189 -12.53 0.37 6.56
N LEU A 190 -13.60 -0.44 6.56
CA LEU A 190 -14.83 -0.12 5.81
C LEU A 190 -15.56 1.10 6.41
N TYR A 191 -15.62 1.22 7.74
CA TYR A 191 -16.15 2.39 8.43
C TYR A 191 -15.42 3.67 8.00
N ARG A 192 -14.08 3.63 7.99
CA ARG A 192 -13.22 4.75 7.57
C ARG A 192 -13.44 5.13 6.11
N LEU A 193 -13.52 4.13 5.23
CA LEU A 193 -13.78 4.32 3.81
C LEU A 193 -15.12 5.01 3.55
N LEU A 194 -16.20 4.52 4.17
CA LEU A 194 -17.53 5.09 3.98
C LEU A 194 -17.67 6.47 4.65
N SER A 195 -16.93 6.70 5.74
CA SER A 195 -16.87 8.02 6.38
C SER A 195 -16.18 9.07 5.51
N LEU A 196 -15.21 8.67 4.68
CA LEU A 196 -14.56 9.55 3.71
C LEU A 196 -15.58 10.10 2.69
N ARG A 197 -16.56 9.26 2.30
CA ARG A 197 -17.64 9.65 1.39
C ARG A 197 -18.51 10.75 1.98
N GLY A 198 -18.92 10.63 3.25
CA GLY A 198 -19.45 11.76 4.01
C GLY A 198 -20.90 12.16 3.76
N ASP A 199 -21.58 11.49 2.85
CA ASP A 199 -22.99 11.61 2.53
C ASP A 199 -23.87 10.62 3.33
N LEU A 200 -23.26 9.57 3.90
CA LEU A 200 -23.95 8.54 4.69
C LEU A 200 -23.97 8.90 6.18
N SER A 201 -25.09 8.63 6.86
CA SER A 201 -25.17 8.74 8.31
C SER A 201 -24.40 7.61 9.00
N ARG A 202 -24.07 7.77 10.29
CA ARG A 202 -23.38 6.72 11.06
C ARG A 202 -24.19 5.40 11.12
N SER A 203 -25.52 5.48 11.17
CA SER A 203 -26.38 4.30 11.13
C SER A 203 -26.30 3.63 9.76
N ASP A 204 -26.36 4.40 8.67
CA ASP A 204 -26.30 3.83 7.32
C ASP A 204 -24.97 3.13 7.06
N ILE A 205 -23.86 3.72 7.53
CA ILE A 205 -22.55 3.09 7.44
C ILE A 205 -22.54 1.77 8.22
N LYS A 206 -23.03 1.76 9.46
CA LYS A 206 -23.08 0.55 10.30
C LYS A 206 -23.93 -0.53 9.64
N ASP A 207 -25.09 -0.17 9.11
CA ASP A 207 -25.99 -1.10 8.46
C ASP A 207 -25.35 -1.66 7.19
N LYS A 208 -24.77 -0.81 6.33
CA LYS A 208 -24.08 -1.27 5.11
C LYS A 208 -22.91 -2.20 5.43
N VAL A 209 -22.08 -1.89 6.43
CA VAL A 209 -20.94 -2.73 6.83
C VAL A 209 -21.40 -4.08 7.40
N ALA A 210 -22.49 -4.09 8.18
CA ALA A 210 -23.03 -5.32 8.76
C ALA A 210 -23.63 -6.29 7.72
N HIS A 211 -24.05 -5.78 6.56
CA HIS A 211 -24.65 -6.58 5.48
C HIS A 211 -23.64 -6.99 4.39
N VAL A 212 -22.33 -6.71 4.57
CA VAL A 212 -21.32 -7.21 3.62
C VAL A 212 -20.99 -8.68 3.93
N ASP A 213 -21.29 -9.56 2.99
CA ASP A 213 -20.95 -10.98 3.11
C ASP A 213 -19.44 -11.18 3.10
N ARG A 214 -18.93 -11.86 4.14
CA ARG A 214 -17.49 -12.14 4.29
C ARG A 214 -17.16 -13.58 3.90
N PRO A 215 -16.14 -13.81 3.04
CA PRO A 215 -15.70 -15.16 2.73
C PRO A 215 -15.14 -15.86 3.98
N LYS A 216 -15.47 -17.15 4.14
CA LYS A 216 -15.17 -17.93 5.36
C LYS A 216 -13.69 -18.28 5.54
N VAL A 217 -12.90 -18.22 4.47
CA VAL A 217 -11.49 -18.61 4.48
C VAL A 217 -10.71 -17.70 3.55
N SER A 218 -9.57 -17.20 4.02
CA SER A 218 -8.58 -16.51 3.19
C SER A 218 -7.21 -17.15 3.37
N HIS A 219 -6.57 -17.48 2.25
CA HIS A 219 -5.25 -18.11 2.22
C HIS A 219 -4.12 -17.10 1.95
N LYS A 220 -4.43 -15.83 1.68
CA LYS A 220 -3.45 -14.80 1.33
C LYS A 220 -3.64 -13.55 2.20
N SER A 221 -2.55 -13.08 2.80
CA SER A 221 -2.50 -11.79 3.48
C SER A 221 -2.43 -10.68 2.45
N SER A 222 -3.18 -9.59 2.63
CA SER A 222 -3.10 -8.40 1.79
C SER A 222 -2.41 -7.24 2.52
N ILE A 223 -2.35 -6.09 1.86
CA ILE A 223 -1.84 -4.83 2.42
C ILE A 223 -2.63 -4.40 3.67
N PHE A 224 -3.93 -4.75 3.75
CA PHE A 224 -4.82 -4.34 4.84
C PHE A 224 -4.40 -4.89 6.20
N LYS A 225 -3.84 -6.10 6.27
CA LYS A 225 -3.32 -6.67 7.54
C LYS A 225 -2.23 -5.82 8.18
N SER A 226 -1.48 -5.08 7.38
CA SER A 226 -0.36 -4.26 7.86
C SER A 226 -0.75 -2.83 8.21
N LEU A 227 -1.96 -2.39 7.86
CA LEU A 227 -2.44 -1.05 8.17
C LEU A 227 -2.69 -0.94 9.66
N VAL A 228 -2.08 0.08 10.28
CA VAL A 228 -2.25 0.38 11.70
C VAL A 228 -2.80 1.78 11.78
N PHE A 229 -4.00 1.88 12.36
CA PHE A 229 -4.62 3.15 12.68
C PHE A 229 -4.58 3.36 14.19
N PRO A 230 -4.45 4.61 14.67
CA PRO A 230 -4.87 4.91 16.04
C PRO A 230 -6.29 4.39 16.20
N LYS A 231 -6.55 3.61 17.27
CA LYS A 231 -7.91 3.18 17.61
C LYS A 231 -8.80 4.42 17.52
N LEU A 232 -9.98 4.29 16.91
CA LEU A 232 -11.00 5.35 16.95
C LEU A 232 -11.29 5.60 18.44
N VAL A 233 -10.55 6.52 19.06
CA VAL A 233 -10.89 7.05 20.37
C VAL A 233 -12.24 7.67 20.15
N ASN A 234 -13.26 7.07 20.78
CA ASN A 234 -14.65 7.52 20.82
C ASN A 234 -14.69 9.00 20.47
N ILE A 235 -15.06 9.32 19.22
CA ILE A 235 -15.39 10.68 18.83
C ILE A 235 -16.50 11.05 19.80
N ASN A 236 -16.17 11.86 20.80
CA ASN A 236 -16.96 12.16 21.98
C ASN A 236 -18.45 11.98 21.69
N LEU A 237 -19.00 10.88 22.21
CA LEU A 237 -20.44 10.68 22.36
C LEU A 237 -20.91 11.70 23.40
N ASN A 238 -21.03 12.96 22.98
CA ASN A 238 -21.84 13.91 23.71
C ASN A 238 -23.27 13.78 23.17
N PHE A 239 -24.15 13.46 24.11
CA PHE A 239 -25.60 13.36 24.03
C PHE A 239 -26.26 14.38 23.08
#